data_AF-A0A2U3W6B2-F1
#
_entry.id   AF-A0A2U3W6B2-F1
#
_cell.length_a   1.000
_cell.length_b   1.000
_cell.length_c   1.000
_cell.angle_alpha   90.00
_cell.angle_beta   90.00
_cell.angle_gamma   90.00
#
_symmetry.space_group_name_H-M   'P 1'
#
loop_
_entity.id
_entity.type
_entity.pdbx_description
1 polymer ?
#
loop_
_entity_poly.entity_id
_entity_poly.type
_entity_poly.pdbx_seq_one_letter_code
_entity_poly.pdbx_strand_id
1 'polypeptide(L)'
;MAFSTTVSQRKHIKRKAPRGFLKRVFKRQKPHLRLETSGDLLVHLNCLLFVHRLAEESRMNAFENKCGVIKKEHVQAAAKVILKKSRG
;
A
#
# COMPACT_ATOMS: atom_id res chain seq x y z
N MET A 1 1.25 -38.33 9.31
CA MET A 1 2.25 -37.28 9.55
C MET A 1 1.88 -36.07 8.70
N ALA A 2 1.56 -34.93 9.33
CA ALA A 2 1.11 -33.73 8.62
C ALA A 2 2.32 -32.90 8.18
N PHE A 3 2.46 -32.64 6.87
CA PHE A 3 3.49 -31.77 6.33
C PHE A 3 3.19 -30.33 6.75
N SER A 4 3.96 -29.81 7.70
CA SER A 4 3.97 -28.40 8.06
C SER A 4 4.58 -27.61 6.90
N THR A 5 3.75 -27.01 6.06
CA THR A 5 4.19 -26.04 5.04
C THR A 5 4.49 -24.71 5.71
N THR A 6 5.57 -24.66 6.50
CA THR A 6 6.14 -23.39 6.92
C THR A 6 6.72 -22.72 5.68
N VAL A 7 6.05 -21.65 5.21
CA VAL A 7 6.60 -20.75 4.19
C VAL A 7 7.78 -20.00 4.81
N SER A 8 8.92 -20.67 4.88
CA SER A 8 10.22 -20.08 5.20
C SER A 8 10.73 -19.35 3.97
N GLN A 9 10.19 -18.15 3.74
CA GLN A 9 10.94 -17.14 3.00
C GLN A 9 10.75 -15.81 3.72
N ARG A 10 11.63 -15.56 4.70
CA ARG A 10 11.98 -14.21 5.16
C ARG A 10 12.67 -13.50 3.99
N LYS A 11 11.93 -13.19 2.92
CA LYS A 11 12.40 -12.28 1.87
C LYS A 11 12.79 -11.00 2.59
N HIS A 12 14.04 -10.57 2.41
CA HIS A 12 14.57 -9.38 3.03
C HIS A 12 13.72 -8.18 2.59
N ILE A 13 12.76 -7.76 3.42
CA ILE A 13 11.88 -6.64 3.10
C ILE A 13 12.76 -5.40 3.09
N LYS A 14 12.95 -4.80 1.92
CA LYS A 14 13.66 -3.52 1.79
C LYS A 14 12.81 -2.45 2.47
N ARG A 15 13.18 -2.08 3.71
CA ARG A 15 12.49 -1.05 4.51
C ARG A 15 12.90 0.39 4.13
N LYS A 16 13.85 0.56 3.20
CA LYS A 16 14.33 1.87 2.77
C LYS A 16 13.33 2.54 1.83
N ALA A 17 12.92 3.77 2.18
CA ALA A 17 12.04 4.58 1.36
C ALA A 17 12.65 4.86 -0.03
N PRO A 18 11.88 4.71 -1.12
CA PRO A 18 12.37 4.92 -2.48
C PRO A 18 12.36 6.43 -2.85
N ARG A 19 13.21 7.22 -2.20
CA ARG A 19 13.22 8.71 -2.27
C ARG A 19 13.28 9.26 -3.71
N GLY A 20 14.17 8.73 -4.54
CA GLY A 20 14.35 9.18 -5.93
C GLY A 20 13.15 8.85 -6.82
N PHE A 21 12.46 7.73 -6.56
CA PHE A 21 11.22 7.40 -7.25
C PHE A 21 10.10 8.37 -6.86
N LEU A 22 9.91 8.61 -5.56
CA LEU A 22 8.89 9.53 -5.07
C LEU A 22 9.07 10.93 -5.68
N LYS A 23 10.27 11.51 -5.61
CA LYS A 23 10.54 12.83 -6.20
C LYS A 23 10.20 12.89 -7.70
N ARG A 24 10.50 11.84 -8.48
CA ARG A 24 10.16 11.78 -9.91
C ARG A 24 8.65 11.72 -10.15
N VAL A 25 7.91 10.95 -9.37
CA VAL A 25 6.43 10.87 -9.48
C VAL A 25 5.80 12.23 -9.23
N PHE A 26 6.22 12.93 -8.16
CA PHE A 26 5.72 14.28 -7.87
C PHE A 26 6.06 15.28 -8.97
N LYS A 27 7.30 15.27 -9.49
CA LYS A 27 7.69 16.16 -10.58
C LYS A 27 6.95 15.88 -11.89
N ARG A 28 6.62 14.62 -12.18
CA ARG A 28 5.79 14.28 -13.34
C ARG A 28 4.37 14.81 -13.19
N GLN A 29 3.78 14.73 -12.00
CA GLN A 29 2.39 15.12 -11.77
C GLN A 29 2.22 16.63 -11.51
N LYS A 30 3.21 17.27 -10.88
CA LYS A 30 3.26 18.69 -10.54
C LYS A 30 4.70 19.24 -10.75
N PRO A 31 5.05 19.68 -11.97
CA PRO A 31 6.42 20.10 -12.31
C PRO A 31 6.96 21.24 -11.44
N HIS A 32 6.11 22.21 -11.13
CA HIS A 32 6.48 23.41 -10.37
C HIS A 32 6.46 23.21 -8.84
N LEU A 33 5.95 22.08 -8.34
CA LEU A 33 5.94 21.79 -6.90
C LEU A 33 7.37 21.49 -6.41
N ARG A 34 7.82 22.21 -5.38
CA ARG A 34 9.09 21.92 -4.69
C ARG A 34 8.77 21.25 -3.36
N LEU A 35 9.29 20.04 -3.17
CA LEU A 35 9.20 19.35 -1.88
C LEU A 35 10.30 19.88 -0.98
N GLU A 36 9.93 20.22 0.26
CA GLU A 36 10.89 20.56 1.30
C GLU A 36 11.82 19.38 1.59
N THR A 37 12.96 19.67 2.22
CA THR A 37 13.90 18.66 2.72
C THR A 37 13.15 17.62 3.54
N SER A 38 13.32 16.34 3.19
CA SER A 38 12.67 15.20 3.85
C SER A 38 11.14 15.12 3.74
N GLY A 39 10.46 16.05 3.05
CA GLY A 39 9.03 15.95 2.77
C GLY A 39 8.67 14.68 1.98
N ASP A 40 9.62 14.12 1.22
CA ASP A 40 9.49 12.84 0.54
C ASP A 40 9.27 11.65 1.51
N LEU A 41 9.76 11.73 2.75
CA LEU A 41 9.57 10.69 3.77
C LEU A 41 8.16 10.72 4.35
N LEU A 42 7.59 11.91 4.57
CA LEU A 42 6.21 12.05 5.03
C LEU A 42 5.22 11.52 4.00
N VAL A 43 5.49 11.80 2.72
CA VAL A 43 4.70 11.21 1.64
C VAL A 43 4.84 9.69 1.62
N HIS A 44 6.05 9.15 1.82
CA HIS A 44 6.24 7.71 1.90
C HIS A 44 5.44 7.09 3.04
N LEU A 45 5.45 7.72 4.22
CA LEU A 45 4.64 7.30 5.36
C LEU A 45 3.15 7.29 5.02
N ASN A 46 2.65 8.35 4.38
CA ASN A 46 1.25 8.41 3.96
C ASN A 46 0.92 7.27 2.97
N CYS A 47 1.82 6.95 2.04
CA CYS A 47 1.66 5.81 1.14
C CYS A 47 1.62 4.46 1.90
N LEU A 48 2.46 4.27 2.91
CA LEU A 48 2.43 3.07 3.76
C LEU A 48 1.11 2.96 4.54
N LEU A 49 0.63 4.06 5.12
CA LEU A 49 -0.65 4.10 5.83
C LEU A 49 -1.83 3.84 4.89
N PHE A 50 -1.78 4.36 3.65
CA PHE A 50 -2.77 4.07 2.62
C PHE A 50 -2.82 2.58 2.29
N VAL A 51 -1.66 1.96 2.02
CA VAL A 51 -1.57 0.52 1.71
C VAL A 51 -2.03 -0.33 2.89
N HIS A 52 -1.71 0.06 4.12
CA HIS A 52 -2.21 -0.61 5.33
C HIS A 52 -3.73 -0.63 5.40
N ARG A 53 -4.36 0.55 5.30
CA ARG A 53 -5.83 0.68 5.33
C ARG A 53 -6.48 -0.07 4.16
N LEU A 54 -5.88 -0.03 2.98
CA LEU A 54 -6.34 -0.79 1.82
C LEU A 54 -6.28 -2.29 2.05
N ALA A 55 -5.22 -2.79 2.69
CA ALA A 55 -5.07 -4.21 3.01
C ALA A 55 -6.09 -4.68 4.06
N GLU A 56 -6.36 -3.86 5.08
CA GLU A 56 -7.39 -4.14 6.09
C GLU A 56 -8.78 -4.23 5.46
N GLU A 57 -9.18 -3.21 4.70
CA GLU A 57 -10.47 -3.16 4.02
C GLU A 57 -10.62 -4.29 2.98
N SER A 58 -9.55 -4.61 2.23
CA SER A 58 -9.55 -5.73 1.30
C SER A 58 -9.71 -7.08 2.00
N ARG A 59 -9.14 -7.23 3.20
CA ARG A 59 -9.28 -8.44 4.02
C ARG A 59 -10.70 -8.58 4.55
N MET A 60 -11.31 -7.49 5.01
CA MET A 60 -12.72 -7.48 5.44
C MET A 60 -13.65 -7.88 4.30
N ASN A 61 -13.47 -7.28 3.12
CA ASN A 61 -14.25 -7.64 1.93
C ASN A 61 -14.08 -9.12 1.53
N ALA A 62 -12.87 -9.68 1.65
CA ALA A 62 -12.65 -11.10 1.38
C ALA A 62 -13.36 -11.99 2.41
N PHE A 63 -13.32 -11.59 3.70
CA PHE A 63 -13.98 -12.31 4.79
C PHE A 63 -15.50 -12.30 4.64
N GLU A 64 -16.11 -11.16 4.32
CA GLU A 64 -17.56 -11.04 4.05
C GLU A 64 -17.99 -11.93 2.88
N ASN A 65 -17.15 -12.05 1.86
CA ASN A 65 -17.38 -12.92 0.70
C ASN A 65 -16.97 -14.39 0.94
N LYS A 66 -16.66 -14.79 2.20
CA LYS A 66 -16.23 -16.15 2.58
C LYS A 66 -15.05 -16.67 1.75
N CYS A 67 -14.17 -15.77 1.31
CA CYS A 67 -13.01 -16.09 0.49
C CYS A 67 -11.76 -16.23 1.38
N GLY A 68 -11.03 -17.35 1.24
CA GLY A 68 -9.76 -17.58 1.96
C GLY A 68 -8.57 -16.80 1.40
N VAL A 69 -8.73 -16.11 0.26
CA VAL A 69 -7.66 -15.36 -0.43
C VAL A 69 -8.20 -14.02 -0.92
N ILE A 70 -7.37 -12.97 -0.87
CA ILE A 70 -7.70 -11.65 -1.40
C ILE A 70 -7.64 -11.68 -2.93
N LYS A 71 -8.80 -11.62 -3.58
CA LYS A 71 -8.95 -11.47 -5.03
C LYS A 71 -8.94 -10.00 -5.47
N LYS A 72 -8.77 -9.80 -6.78
CA LYS A 72 -8.82 -8.49 -7.45
C LYS A 72 -10.09 -7.70 -7.12
N GLU A 73 -11.22 -8.39 -7.00
CA GLU A 73 -12.55 -7.85 -6.76
C GLU A 73 -12.60 -7.10 -5.41
N HIS A 74 -12.08 -7.73 -4.36
CA HIS A 74 -12.03 -7.18 -3.00
C HIS A 74 -11.13 -5.94 -2.94
N VAL A 75 -10.00 -5.98 -3.65
CA VAL A 75 -9.09 -4.84 -3.76
C VAL A 75 -9.72 -3.69 -4.53
N GLN A 76 -10.44 -3.95 -5.62
CA GLN A 76 -11.13 -2.91 -6.39
C GLN A 76 -12.23 -2.22 -5.57
N ALA A 77 -13.02 -2.99 -4.81
CA ALA A 77 -14.03 -2.45 -3.92
C ALA A 77 -13.39 -1.59 -2.81
N ALA A 78 -12.38 -2.13 -2.12
CA ALA A 78 -11.65 -1.43 -1.07
C ALA A 78 -10.95 -0.17 -1.59
N ALA A 79 -10.35 -0.21 -2.78
CA ALA A 79 -9.65 0.92 -3.37
C ALA A 79 -10.58 2.12 -3.57
N LYS A 80 -11.83 1.91 -4.02
CA LYS A 80 -12.81 3.01 -4.17
C LYS A 80 -13.07 3.72 -2.84
N VAL A 81 -13.23 2.94 -1.76
CA VAL A 81 -13.51 3.46 -0.41
C VAL A 81 -12.29 4.18 0.16
N ILE A 82 -11.12 3.54 0.14
CA ILE A 82 -9.91 4.10 0.75
C ILE A 82 -9.41 5.32 -0.02
N LEU A 83 -9.44 5.31 -1.37
CA LEU A 83 -9.10 6.51 -2.16
C LEU A 83 -10.02 7.69 -1.82
N LYS A 84 -11.31 7.44 -1.56
CA LYS A 84 -12.25 8.49 -1.11
C LYS A 84 -11.89 9.02 0.28
N LYS A 85 -11.55 8.14 1.23
CA LYS A 85 -11.13 8.49 2.60
C LYS A 85 -9.76 9.20 2.64
N SER A 86 -8.90 8.96 1.66
CA SER A 86 -7.55 9.56 1.58
C SER A 86 -7.49 10.89 0.84
N ARG A 87 -8.64 11.43 0.41
CA ARG A 87 -8.71 12.80 -0.09
C ARG A 87 -8.42 13.75 1.08
N GLY A 88 -7.48 14.66 0.87
CA GLY A 88 -7.19 15.77 1.78
C GLY A 88 -8.18 16.90 1.64
#